data_AF-A0A9D8G9U1-F1
#
_entry.id   AF-A0A9D8G9U1-F1
#
_cell.length_a   1.000
_cell.length_b   1.000
_cell.length_c   1.000
_cell.angle_alpha   90.00
_cell.angle_beta   90.00
_cell.angle_gamma   90.00
#
_symmetry.space_group_name_H-M   'P 1'
#
loop_
_entity.id
_entity.type
_entity.pdbx_description
1 polymer ?
#
loop_
_entity_poly.entity_id
_entity_poly.type
_entity_poly.pdbx_seq_one_letter_code
_entity_poly.pdbx_strand_id
1 'polypeptide(L)'
;MRASMALREERRNWKEAAISAGNLSEMKLALGDLAGAVQCAAQAVAYTDYGDDSFQRLGMRTRLADALHQGGQRDEARNRFREAEGMQARDQPDFPVLYSFQGFWYCDFLLSGAERAAWEQTLSPESKTRNPELKHGCHLIEQRATRTLGWVLASTSAAFLDIALERLTLGRAALYGAILAQLGLLRSPESEIEEAVEGLRAAGRMDHLPRGLLSRAWLRFCQGHTQGARADLDEAWQIAERGSMRLHMADVLLYRARLFRAIKPYPWGCPHDDLAAARKLIEECGYWRRKEELEDAEAALGATPWWLQR
;
A
#
# COMPACT_ATOMS: atom_id res chain seq x y z
N MET A 1 -9.74 2.48 24.37
CA MET A 1 -9.37 3.69 23.58
C MET A 1 -10.51 4.70 23.45
N ARG A 2 -11.72 4.33 22.97
CA ARG A 2 -12.85 5.28 22.83
C ARG A 2 -13.22 6.05 24.12
N ALA A 3 -13.36 5.37 25.26
CA ALA A 3 -13.65 6.03 26.54
C ALA A 3 -12.52 6.99 27.00
N SER A 4 -11.26 6.62 26.72
CA SER A 4 -10.10 7.49 26.99
C SER A 4 -10.11 8.73 26.11
N MET A 5 -10.51 8.61 24.84
CA MET A 5 -10.64 9.74 23.92
C MET A 5 -11.72 10.72 24.39
N ALA A 6 -12.91 10.23 24.75
CA ALA A 6 -14.02 11.06 25.24
C ALA A 6 -13.64 11.84 26.51
N LEU A 7 -12.97 11.18 27.47
CA LEU A 7 -12.47 11.83 28.68
C LEU A 7 -11.42 12.93 28.40
N ARG A 8 -10.57 12.74 27.38
CA ARG A 8 -9.55 13.71 26.98
C ARG A 8 -10.18 14.93 26.30
N GLU A 9 -11.22 14.71 25.51
CA GLU A 9 -12.05 15.75 24.90
C GLU A 9 -12.76 16.61 25.96
N GLU A 10 -13.39 15.97 26.95
CA GLU A 10 -13.99 16.66 28.12
C GLU A 10 -12.97 17.52 28.88
N ARG A 11 -11.71 17.06 28.95
CA ARG A 11 -10.60 17.77 29.60
C ARG A 11 -9.86 18.75 28.69
N ARG A 12 -10.30 18.93 27.43
CA ARG A 12 -9.65 19.78 26.40
C ARG A 12 -8.17 19.44 26.17
N ASN A 13 -7.77 18.20 26.40
CA ASN A 13 -6.42 17.73 26.09
C ASN A 13 -6.36 17.27 24.63
N TRP A 14 -6.35 18.24 23.72
CA TRP A 14 -6.50 18.02 22.28
C TRP A 14 -5.38 17.18 21.66
N LYS A 15 -4.14 17.35 22.13
CA LYS A 15 -2.99 16.55 21.66
C LYS A 15 -3.20 15.07 21.93
N GLU A 16 -3.57 14.73 23.16
CA GLU A 16 -3.80 13.34 23.56
C GLU A 16 -5.08 12.76 22.94
N ALA A 17 -6.10 13.59 22.70
CA ALA A 17 -7.30 13.19 21.97
C ALA A 17 -6.98 12.86 20.51
N ALA A 18 -6.16 13.68 19.83
CA ALA A 18 -5.68 13.45 18.47
C ALA A 18 -4.92 12.14 18.34
N ILE A 19 -3.96 11.87 19.24
CA ILE A 19 -3.19 10.62 19.23
C ILE A 19 -4.11 9.40 19.42
N SER A 20 -5.07 9.48 20.35
CA SER A 20 -6.04 8.39 20.56
C SER A 20 -6.92 8.13 19.34
N ALA A 21 -7.41 9.19 18.69
CA ALA A 21 -8.22 9.10 17.50
C ALA A 21 -7.41 8.55 16.31
N GLY A 22 -6.16 9.00 16.16
CA GLY A 22 -5.21 8.46 15.18
C GLY A 22 -4.99 6.95 15.38
N ASN A 23 -4.62 6.51 16.58
CA ASN A 23 -4.41 5.08 16.85
C ASN A 23 -5.68 4.26 16.56
N LEU A 24 -6.85 4.77 16.92
CA LEU A 24 -8.12 4.12 16.62
C LEU A 24 -8.37 4.01 15.10
N SER A 25 -7.97 5.02 14.32
CA SER A 25 -8.05 4.96 12.86
C SER A 25 -7.22 3.81 12.27
N GLU A 26 -5.96 3.64 12.71
CA GLU A 26 -5.10 2.53 12.22
C GLU A 26 -5.68 1.17 12.59
N MET A 27 -6.12 1.01 13.84
CA MET A 27 -6.72 -0.25 14.28
C MET A 27 -7.96 -0.59 13.47
N LYS A 28 -8.81 0.41 13.19
CA LYS A 28 -10.00 0.21 12.37
C LYS A 28 -9.66 -0.12 10.93
N LEU A 29 -8.64 0.51 10.36
CA LEU A 29 -8.13 0.21 9.02
C LEU A 29 -7.68 -1.26 8.94
N ALA A 30 -6.87 -1.72 9.90
CA ALA A 30 -6.41 -3.11 9.97
C ALA A 30 -7.59 -4.10 10.07
N LEU A 31 -8.58 -3.79 10.90
CA LEU A 31 -9.80 -4.58 11.09
C LEU A 31 -10.83 -4.44 9.96
N GLY A 32 -10.50 -3.71 8.89
CA GLY A 32 -11.38 -3.54 7.73
C GLY A 32 -12.57 -2.59 7.94
N ASP A 33 -12.62 -1.81 9.02
CA ASP A 33 -13.62 -0.75 9.21
C ASP A 33 -13.11 0.57 8.61
N LEU A 34 -13.10 0.69 7.28
CA LEU A 34 -12.59 1.89 6.60
C LEU A 34 -13.42 3.14 6.88
N ALA A 35 -14.74 3.01 6.95
CA ALA A 35 -15.62 4.15 7.25
C ALA A 35 -15.32 4.72 8.64
N GLY A 36 -15.18 3.83 9.65
CA GLY A 36 -14.77 4.23 10.99
C GLY A 36 -13.33 4.73 11.05
N ALA A 37 -12.42 4.19 10.25
CA ALA A 37 -11.04 4.69 10.16
C ALA A 37 -11.02 6.15 9.67
N VAL A 38 -11.69 6.45 8.56
CA VAL A 38 -11.82 7.81 8.02
C VAL A 38 -12.44 8.75 9.05
N GLN A 39 -13.50 8.33 9.73
CA GLN A 39 -14.14 9.13 10.78
C GLN A 39 -13.16 9.47 11.92
N CYS A 40 -12.44 8.48 12.44
CA CYS A 40 -11.48 8.68 13.52
C CYS A 40 -10.29 9.55 13.07
N ALA A 41 -9.79 9.36 11.85
CA ALA A 41 -8.73 10.20 11.31
C ALA A 41 -9.19 11.67 11.11
N ALA A 42 -10.42 11.88 10.64
CA ALA A 42 -10.99 13.22 10.50
C ALA A 42 -11.15 13.92 11.86
N GLN A 43 -11.60 13.20 12.89
CA GLN A 43 -11.63 13.70 14.26
C GLN A 43 -10.23 14.06 14.76
N ALA A 44 -9.22 13.22 14.49
CA ALA A 44 -7.85 13.49 14.87
C ALA A 44 -7.33 14.79 14.24
N VAL A 45 -7.59 15.02 12.96
CA VAL A 45 -7.25 16.28 12.28
C VAL A 45 -7.91 17.47 12.97
N ALA A 46 -9.22 17.39 13.24
CA ALA A 46 -9.96 18.45 13.91
C ALA A 46 -9.37 18.77 15.30
N TYR A 47 -8.98 17.75 16.08
CA TYR A 47 -8.31 17.96 17.37
C TYR A 47 -6.96 18.65 17.23
N THR A 48 -6.16 18.29 16.22
CA THR A 48 -4.85 18.92 16.01
C THR A 48 -4.95 20.37 15.55
N ASP A 49 -6.07 20.79 14.95
CA ASP A 49 -6.28 22.17 14.50
C ASP A 49 -6.60 23.15 15.64
N TYR A 50 -6.90 22.64 16.85
CA TYR A 50 -7.02 23.47 18.05
C TYR A 50 -5.67 23.80 18.72
N GLY A 51 -4.55 23.27 18.24
CA GLY A 51 -3.23 23.49 18.82
C GLY A 51 -2.13 23.74 17.77
N ASP A 52 -0.93 24.08 18.24
CA ASP A 52 0.20 24.51 17.40
C ASP A 52 1.24 23.40 17.14
N ASP A 53 0.91 22.13 17.44
CA ASP A 53 1.80 20.99 17.20
C ASP A 53 1.82 20.61 15.71
N SER A 54 2.64 21.32 14.93
CA SER A 54 2.78 21.12 13.47
C SER A 54 3.05 19.66 13.11
N PHE A 55 3.91 18.98 13.86
CA PHE A 55 4.24 17.57 13.62
C PHE A 55 2.99 16.68 13.71
N GLN A 56 2.18 16.84 14.76
CA GLN A 56 0.93 16.10 14.90
C GLN A 56 -0.09 16.49 13.82
N ARG A 57 -0.20 17.78 13.47
CA ARG A 57 -1.12 18.26 12.42
C ARG A 57 -0.82 17.64 11.07
N LEU A 58 0.46 17.57 10.70
CA LEU A 58 0.94 16.93 9.48
C LEU A 58 0.69 15.41 9.52
N GLY A 59 1.06 14.76 10.64
CA GLY A 59 0.85 13.32 10.83
C GLY A 59 -0.61 12.88 10.72
N MET A 60 -1.54 13.60 11.34
CA MET A 60 -2.97 13.24 11.28
C MET A 60 -3.58 13.47 9.90
N ARG A 61 -3.12 14.49 9.16
CA ARG A 61 -3.57 14.75 7.78
C ARG A 61 -3.15 13.66 6.82
N THR A 62 -1.91 13.18 6.92
CA THR A 62 -1.42 12.08 6.07
C THR A 62 -2.08 10.76 6.38
N ARG A 63 -2.39 10.49 7.65
CA ARG A 63 -3.19 9.33 8.06
C ARG A 63 -4.62 9.38 7.51
N LEU A 64 -5.27 10.55 7.57
CA LEU A 64 -6.56 10.74 6.94
C LEU A 64 -6.46 10.52 5.43
N ALA A 65 -5.40 11.05 4.79
CA ALA A 65 -5.17 10.85 3.36
C ALA A 65 -5.03 9.37 2.99
N ASP A 66 -4.29 8.57 3.76
CA ASP A 66 -4.19 7.12 3.56
C ASP A 66 -5.55 6.44 3.74
N ALA A 67 -6.29 6.70 4.83
CA ALA A 67 -7.60 6.10 5.05
C ALA A 67 -8.60 6.42 3.90
N LEU A 68 -8.62 7.68 3.44
CA LEU A 68 -9.40 8.11 2.28
C LEU A 68 -8.95 7.37 1.01
N HIS A 69 -7.63 7.22 0.81
CA HIS A 69 -7.07 6.52 -0.33
C HIS A 69 -7.49 5.05 -0.36
N GLN A 70 -7.33 4.33 0.75
CA GLN A 70 -7.77 2.93 0.88
C GLN A 70 -9.29 2.81 0.66
N GLY A 71 -10.07 3.80 1.12
CA GLY A 71 -11.51 3.90 0.90
C GLY A 71 -11.94 4.31 -0.52
N GLY A 72 -10.99 4.54 -1.44
CA GLY A 72 -11.27 4.92 -2.84
C GLY A 72 -11.62 6.40 -3.05
N GLN A 73 -11.58 7.24 -2.00
CA GLN A 73 -11.83 8.69 -2.06
C GLN A 73 -10.58 9.42 -2.56
N ARG A 74 -10.26 9.20 -3.84
CA ARG A 74 -8.95 9.52 -4.43
C ARG A 74 -8.64 11.01 -4.45
N ASP A 75 -9.62 11.87 -4.72
CA ASP A 75 -9.41 13.31 -4.83
C ASP A 75 -9.26 13.96 -3.46
N GLU A 76 -10.06 13.54 -2.48
CA GLU A 76 -9.92 13.97 -1.09
C GLU A 76 -8.56 13.52 -0.51
N ALA A 77 -8.15 12.28 -0.76
CA ALA A 77 -6.83 11.79 -0.37
C ALA A 77 -5.71 12.63 -0.98
N ARG A 78 -5.79 12.93 -2.28
CA ARG A 78 -4.82 13.79 -2.99
C ARG A 78 -4.70 15.16 -2.33
N ASN A 79 -5.82 15.78 -2.01
CA ASN A 79 -5.86 17.10 -1.41
C ASN A 79 -5.19 17.09 -0.03
N ARG A 80 -5.47 16.06 0.79
CA ARG A 80 -4.86 15.91 2.12
C ARG A 80 -3.36 15.65 2.09
N PHE A 81 -2.89 14.81 1.15
CA PHE A 81 -1.44 14.62 0.98
C PHE A 81 -0.73 15.91 0.54
N ARG A 82 -1.29 16.64 -0.43
CA ARG A 82 -0.74 17.92 -0.88
C ARG A 82 -0.73 18.99 0.22
N GLU A 83 -1.79 19.04 1.01
CA GLU A 83 -1.88 19.92 2.19
C GLU A 83 -0.74 19.60 3.17
N ALA A 84 -0.56 18.32 3.52
CA ALA A 84 0.50 17.90 4.44
C ALA A 84 1.90 18.16 3.90
N GLU A 85 2.16 17.92 2.61
CA GLU A 85 3.45 18.25 1.99
C GLU A 85 3.72 19.76 1.93
N GLY A 86 2.69 20.57 1.68
CA GLY A 86 2.80 22.02 1.78
C GLY A 86 3.06 22.53 3.20
N MET A 87 2.62 21.80 4.24
CA MET A 87 3.03 22.07 5.62
C MET A 87 4.49 21.68 5.85
N GLN A 88 4.91 20.49 5.40
CA GLN A 88 6.29 20.01 5.49
C GLN A 88 7.28 21.02 4.90
N ALA A 89 7.01 21.51 3.69
CA ALA A 89 7.85 22.48 3.00
C ALA A 89 7.97 23.83 3.72
N ARG A 90 6.91 24.26 4.42
CA ARG A 90 6.91 25.52 5.19
C ARG A 90 7.65 25.37 6.52
N ASP A 91 7.42 24.25 7.21
CA ASP A 91 7.90 24.05 8.57
C ASP A 91 9.32 23.48 8.63
N GLN A 92 9.75 22.75 7.59
CA GLN A 92 11.10 22.20 7.44
C GLN A 92 11.62 22.38 6.00
N PRO A 93 12.11 23.57 5.64
CA PRO A 93 12.55 23.87 4.27
C PRO A 93 13.69 22.97 3.76
N ASP A 94 14.53 22.45 4.65
CA ASP A 94 15.62 21.51 4.32
C ASP A 94 15.11 20.10 3.98
N PHE A 95 13.89 19.76 4.41
CA PHE A 95 13.21 18.48 4.16
C PHE A 95 11.82 18.72 3.57
N PRO A 96 11.71 19.31 2.35
CA PRO A 96 10.47 19.93 1.90
C PRO A 96 9.42 18.95 1.34
N VAL A 97 9.70 17.65 1.34
CA VAL A 97 8.77 16.61 0.89
C VAL A 97 8.48 15.64 2.02
N LEU A 98 7.27 15.06 2.04
CA LEU A 98 6.93 14.03 3.03
C LEU A 98 7.91 12.85 2.92
N TYR A 99 8.47 12.44 4.05
CA TYR A 99 9.43 11.33 4.22
C TYR A 99 8.96 10.38 5.34
N SER A 100 9.68 9.29 5.58
CA SER A 100 9.30 8.25 6.57
C SER A 100 7.89 7.69 6.28
N PHE A 101 7.12 7.28 7.30
CA PHE A 101 5.75 6.76 7.14
C PHE A 101 4.84 7.63 6.25
N GLN A 102 4.89 8.95 6.44
CA GLN A 102 4.07 9.89 5.69
C GLN A 102 4.46 9.90 4.20
N GLY A 103 5.76 9.86 3.93
CA GLY A 103 6.32 9.74 2.59
C GLY A 103 5.91 8.43 1.93
N PHE A 104 6.01 7.31 2.66
CA PHE A 104 5.60 5.99 2.17
C PHE A 104 4.13 5.95 1.74
N TRP A 105 3.20 6.43 2.58
CA TRP A 105 1.77 6.46 2.22
C TRP A 105 1.49 7.35 1.02
N TYR A 106 2.17 8.49 0.91
CA TYR A 106 1.98 9.35 -0.24
C TYR A 106 2.54 8.71 -1.53
N CYS A 107 3.69 8.04 -1.45
CA CYS A 107 4.24 7.28 -2.57
C CYS A 107 3.33 6.11 -2.98
N ASP A 108 2.72 5.39 -2.04
CA ASP A 108 1.72 4.33 -2.33
C ASP A 108 0.52 4.89 -3.11
N PHE A 109 0.02 6.06 -2.68
CA PHE A 109 -1.03 6.78 -3.40
C PHE A 109 -0.60 7.18 -4.82
N LEU A 110 0.60 7.74 -4.99
CA LEU A 110 1.11 8.18 -6.28
C LEU A 110 1.37 7.02 -7.24
N LEU A 111 1.81 5.86 -6.72
CA LEU A 111 2.08 4.66 -7.51
C LEU A 111 0.81 3.90 -7.93
N SER A 112 -0.36 4.18 -7.35
CA SER A 112 -1.57 3.37 -7.57
C SER A 112 -2.00 3.27 -9.05
N GLY A 113 -1.79 4.32 -9.84
CA GLY A 113 -2.06 4.26 -11.28
C GLY A 113 -1.09 3.34 -12.04
N ALA A 114 0.20 3.40 -11.70
CA ALA A 114 1.22 2.56 -12.30
C ALA A 114 1.09 1.10 -11.84
N GLU A 115 0.70 0.87 -10.58
CA GLU A 115 0.42 -0.47 -10.04
C GLU A 115 -0.68 -1.17 -10.83
N ARG A 116 -1.83 -0.51 -11.03
CA ARG A 116 -2.95 -1.07 -11.81
C ARG A 116 -2.52 -1.37 -13.25
N ALA A 117 -1.87 -0.42 -13.92
CA ALA A 117 -1.40 -0.62 -15.30
C ALA A 117 -0.36 -1.75 -15.42
N ALA A 118 0.52 -1.91 -14.42
CA ALA A 118 1.45 -3.02 -14.36
C ALA A 118 0.71 -4.36 -14.15
N TRP A 119 -0.37 -4.38 -13.38
CA TRP A 119 -1.24 -5.55 -13.25
C TRP A 119 -1.94 -5.90 -14.56
N GLU A 120 -2.53 -4.93 -15.26
CA GLU A 120 -3.14 -5.14 -16.57
C GLU A 120 -2.15 -5.77 -17.57
N GLN A 121 -0.91 -5.27 -17.61
CA GLN A 121 0.17 -5.81 -18.44
C GLN A 121 0.59 -7.23 -18.00
N THR A 122 0.58 -7.52 -16.70
CA THR A 122 0.86 -8.86 -16.16
C THR A 122 -0.26 -9.85 -16.47
N LEU A 123 -1.52 -9.38 -16.46
CA LEU A 123 -2.70 -10.16 -16.80
C LEU A 123 -2.82 -10.39 -18.32
N SER A 124 -2.36 -9.45 -19.14
CA SER A 124 -2.41 -9.56 -20.61
C SER A 124 -1.06 -9.20 -21.22
N PRO A 125 -0.04 -10.10 -21.17
CA PRO A 125 1.28 -9.82 -21.70
C PRO A 125 1.29 -9.49 -23.20
N GLU A 126 0.31 -9.97 -23.98
CA GLU A 126 0.21 -9.64 -25.40
C GLU A 126 -0.29 -8.20 -25.66
N SER A 127 -0.86 -7.54 -24.64
CA SER A 127 -1.27 -6.13 -24.72
C SER A 127 -0.04 -5.24 -24.87
N LYS A 128 0.04 -4.48 -25.96
CA LYS A 128 1.18 -3.59 -26.26
C LYS A 128 0.98 -2.16 -25.77
N THR A 129 0.06 -1.94 -24.84
CA THR A 129 -0.29 -0.60 -24.37
C THR A 129 0.86 -0.01 -23.57
N ARG A 130 1.61 0.89 -24.20
CA ARG A 130 2.65 1.66 -23.52
C ARG A 130 2.02 2.84 -22.80
N ASN A 131 2.36 3.03 -21.53
CA ASN A 131 1.97 4.20 -20.77
C ASN A 131 3.22 5.02 -20.35
N PRO A 132 3.71 5.91 -21.22
CA PRO A 132 4.93 6.68 -20.95
C PRO A 132 4.78 7.62 -19.76
N GLU A 133 3.57 8.13 -19.51
CA GLU A 133 3.28 9.01 -18.36
C GLU A 133 3.40 8.25 -17.03
N LEU A 134 2.80 7.07 -16.93
CA LEU A 134 2.92 6.24 -15.72
C LEU A 134 4.36 5.76 -15.50
N LYS A 135 5.07 5.41 -16.58
CA LYS A 135 6.50 5.08 -16.49
C LYS A 135 7.32 6.26 -15.96
N HIS A 136 7.09 7.46 -16.50
CA HIS A 136 7.75 8.67 -16.00
C HIS A 136 7.39 8.94 -14.53
N GLY A 137 6.12 8.71 -14.16
CA GLY A 137 5.65 8.75 -12.78
C GLY A 137 6.45 7.84 -11.86
N CYS A 138 6.66 6.57 -12.23
CA CYS A 138 7.51 5.66 -11.46
C CYS A 138 8.91 6.23 -11.24
N HIS A 139 9.54 6.80 -12.27
CA HIS A 139 10.86 7.39 -12.15
C HIS A 139 10.89 8.60 -11.21
N LEU A 140 9.84 9.43 -11.20
CA LEU A 140 9.73 10.54 -10.23
C LEU A 140 9.61 10.02 -8.80
N ILE A 141 8.91 8.92 -8.58
CA ILE A 141 8.81 8.27 -7.26
C ILE A 141 10.14 7.64 -6.85
N GLU A 142 10.89 7.04 -7.77
CA GLU A 142 12.25 6.56 -7.50
C GLU A 142 13.16 7.70 -7.03
N GLN A 143 13.18 8.83 -7.76
CA GLN A 143 13.99 9.99 -7.38
C GLN A 143 13.60 10.53 -6.00
N ARG A 144 12.30 10.58 -5.71
CA ARG A 144 11.76 10.99 -4.42
C ARG A 144 12.24 10.06 -3.30
N ALA A 145 12.03 8.75 -3.45
CA ALA A 145 12.38 7.75 -2.44
C ALA A 145 13.89 7.63 -2.21
N THR A 146 14.71 7.78 -3.26
CA THR A 146 16.18 7.83 -3.12
C THR A 146 16.61 9.03 -2.29
N ARG A 147 15.98 10.19 -2.49
CA ARG A 147 16.27 11.41 -1.73
C ARG A 147 15.90 11.24 -0.26
N THR A 148 14.69 10.78 0.03
CA THR A 148 14.20 10.60 1.41
C THR A 148 14.96 9.49 2.14
N LEU A 149 15.34 8.41 1.44
CA LEU A 149 16.23 7.37 1.98
C LEU A 149 17.59 7.97 2.39
N GLY A 150 18.17 8.86 1.58
CA GLY A 150 19.41 9.56 1.93
C GLY A 150 19.29 10.37 3.23
N TRP A 151 18.15 11.02 3.46
CA TRP A 151 17.89 11.74 4.71
C TRP A 151 17.75 10.80 5.90
N VAL A 152 17.02 9.69 5.74
CA VAL A 152 16.85 8.68 6.80
C VAL A 152 18.19 8.06 7.17
N LEU A 153 19.03 7.71 6.20
CA LEU A 153 20.36 7.13 6.44
C LEU A 153 21.33 8.11 7.11
N ALA A 154 21.18 9.41 6.87
CA ALA A 154 21.98 10.44 7.52
C ALA A 154 21.54 10.73 8.98
N SER A 155 20.37 10.22 9.39
CA SER A 155 19.85 10.39 10.76
C SER A 155 20.55 9.45 11.75
N THR A 156 20.90 9.96 12.91
CA THR A 156 21.47 9.18 14.04
C THR A 156 20.46 8.21 14.69
N SER A 157 19.19 8.32 14.31
CA SER A 157 18.07 7.52 14.85
C SER A 157 17.33 6.74 13.77
N ALA A 158 17.97 6.48 12.63
CA ALA A 158 17.37 5.84 11.47
C ALA A 158 16.61 4.56 11.87
N ALA A 159 15.28 4.65 11.87
CA ALA A 159 14.45 3.52 12.23
C ALA A 159 14.53 2.48 11.11
N PHE A 160 14.84 1.22 11.45
CA PHE A 160 14.88 0.11 10.49
C PHE A 160 13.62 0.03 9.62
N LEU A 161 12.47 0.40 10.19
CA LEU A 161 11.20 0.46 9.49
C LEU A 161 11.15 1.53 8.40
N ASP A 162 11.62 2.75 8.67
CA ASP A 162 11.60 3.83 7.68
C ASP A 162 12.50 3.48 6.49
N ILE A 163 13.71 2.97 6.75
CA ILE A 163 14.62 2.49 5.70
C ILE A 163 13.93 1.42 4.85
N ALA A 164 13.30 0.45 5.49
CA ALA A 164 12.65 -0.66 4.80
C ALA A 164 11.45 -0.20 3.95
N LEU A 165 10.67 0.78 4.41
CA LEU A 165 9.54 1.35 3.65
C LEU A 165 10.01 2.18 2.45
N GLU A 166 11.09 2.94 2.57
CA GLU A 166 11.68 3.68 1.45
C GLU A 166 12.22 2.71 0.39
N ARG A 167 12.91 1.65 0.80
CA ARG A 167 13.37 0.59 -0.11
C ARG A 167 12.22 -0.16 -0.77
N LEU A 168 11.13 -0.44 -0.03
CA LEU A 168 9.92 -1.01 -0.62
C LEU A 168 9.33 -0.10 -1.70
N THR A 169 9.35 1.22 -1.47
CA THR A 169 8.88 2.21 -2.44
C THR A 169 9.75 2.20 -3.71
N LEU A 170 11.08 2.20 -3.55
CA LEU A 170 12.02 2.09 -4.67
C LEU A 170 11.80 0.82 -5.48
N GLY A 171 11.74 -0.32 -4.79
CA GLY A 171 11.52 -1.63 -5.39
C GLY A 171 10.21 -1.71 -6.17
N ARG A 172 9.11 -1.18 -5.62
CA ARG A 172 7.80 -1.14 -6.29
C ARG A 172 7.81 -0.22 -7.52
N ALA A 173 8.37 0.98 -7.39
CA ALA A 173 8.46 1.91 -8.51
C ALA A 173 9.27 1.31 -9.68
N ALA A 174 10.42 0.70 -9.37
CA ALA A 174 11.26 0.02 -10.34
C ALA A 174 10.58 -1.20 -10.97
N LEU A 175 9.88 -2.02 -10.18
CA LEU A 175 9.12 -3.17 -10.67
C LEU A 175 8.02 -2.72 -11.65
N TYR A 176 7.19 -1.75 -11.26
CA TYR A 176 6.11 -1.25 -12.11
C TYR A 176 6.65 -0.59 -13.37
N GLY A 177 7.68 0.26 -13.24
CA GLY A 177 8.33 0.92 -14.36
C GLY A 177 8.91 -0.05 -15.38
N ALA A 178 9.50 -1.15 -14.92
CA ALA A 178 10.09 -2.16 -15.79
C ALA A 178 9.03 -3.05 -16.48
N ILE A 179 7.94 -3.42 -15.78
CA ILE A 179 6.78 -4.09 -16.39
C ILE A 179 6.18 -3.20 -17.49
N LEU A 180 5.94 -1.92 -17.21
CA LEU A 180 5.40 -0.95 -18.17
C LEU A 180 6.35 -0.69 -19.35
N ALA A 181 7.65 -0.86 -19.15
CA ALA A 181 8.66 -0.74 -20.21
C ALA A 181 8.86 -2.05 -21.01
N GLN A 182 8.22 -3.16 -20.62
CA GLN A 182 8.40 -4.50 -21.21
C GLN A 182 9.88 -4.94 -21.20
N LEU A 183 10.63 -4.55 -20.17
CA LEU A 183 12.02 -4.95 -20.03
C LEU A 183 12.10 -6.37 -19.46
N GLY A 184 12.59 -7.31 -20.27
CA GLY A 184 12.67 -8.74 -19.93
C GLY A 184 13.67 -9.13 -18.84
N LEU A 185 14.33 -8.19 -18.17
CA LEU A 185 15.25 -8.44 -17.05
C LEU A 185 15.06 -7.43 -15.93
N LEU A 186 14.33 -7.83 -14.89
CA LEU A 186 14.04 -7.08 -13.67
C LEU A 186 15.20 -7.18 -12.65
N ARG A 187 16.45 -6.89 -13.03
CA ARG A 187 17.58 -6.98 -12.07
C ARG A 187 17.66 -5.82 -11.07
N SER A 188 17.14 -4.64 -11.43
CA SER A 188 17.19 -3.45 -10.55
C SER A 188 16.25 -3.49 -9.32
N PRO A 189 14.99 -3.97 -9.40
CA PRO A 189 14.10 -3.99 -8.23
C PRO A 189 14.41 -5.08 -7.19
N GLU A 190 15.23 -6.08 -7.54
CA GLU A 190 15.48 -7.25 -6.69
C GLU A 190 16.15 -6.89 -5.36
N SER A 191 17.28 -6.19 -5.41
CA SER A 191 17.99 -5.76 -4.20
C SER A 191 17.08 -4.96 -3.26
N GLU A 192 16.34 -3.99 -3.80
CA GLU A 192 15.51 -3.11 -2.98
C GLU A 192 14.32 -3.83 -2.33
N ILE A 193 13.65 -4.72 -3.05
CA ILE A 193 12.52 -5.49 -2.50
C ILE A 193 13.01 -6.51 -1.47
N GLU A 194 14.16 -7.15 -1.69
CA GLU A 194 14.72 -8.11 -0.74
C GLU A 194 15.17 -7.41 0.55
N GLU A 195 15.96 -6.34 0.44
CA GLU A 195 16.41 -5.53 1.58
C GLU A 195 15.23 -4.90 2.32
N ALA A 196 14.16 -4.52 1.63
CA ALA A 196 12.92 -4.07 2.27
C ALA A 196 12.27 -5.17 3.10
N VAL A 197 12.13 -6.39 2.58
CA VAL A 197 11.53 -7.50 3.35
C VAL A 197 12.38 -7.86 4.56
N GLU A 198 13.71 -7.89 4.42
CA GLU A 198 14.63 -8.13 5.54
C GLU A 198 14.54 -7.03 6.59
N GLY A 199 14.53 -5.76 6.17
CA GLY A 199 14.39 -4.62 7.07
C GLY A 199 13.04 -4.62 7.80
N LEU A 200 11.93 -4.96 7.13
CA LEU A 200 10.61 -5.10 7.74
C LEU A 200 10.58 -6.20 8.81
N ARG A 201 11.28 -7.33 8.57
CA ARG A 201 11.44 -8.38 9.58
C ARG A 201 12.26 -7.90 10.77
N ALA A 202 13.40 -7.25 10.52
CA ALA A 202 14.28 -6.74 11.56
C ALA A 202 13.58 -5.68 12.43
N ALA A 203 12.70 -4.87 11.85
CA ALA A 203 11.92 -3.87 12.57
C ALA A 203 10.85 -4.47 13.51
N GLY A 204 10.51 -5.77 13.39
CA GLY A 204 9.51 -6.44 14.22
C GLY A 204 8.07 -5.92 14.06
N ARG A 205 7.82 -5.09 13.05
CA ARG A 205 6.52 -4.46 12.76
C ARG A 205 5.77 -5.25 11.68
N MET A 206 5.07 -6.28 12.16
CA MET A 206 4.41 -7.30 11.34
C MET A 206 3.26 -6.77 10.47
N ASP A 207 2.74 -5.58 10.76
CA ASP A 207 1.67 -4.92 10.01
C ASP A 207 2.09 -4.47 8.61
N HIS A 208 3.39 -4.18 8.40
CA HIS A 208 3.91 -3.79 7.08
C HIS A 208 4.51 -4.96 6.28
N LEU A 209 4.88 -6.06 6.95
CA LEU A 209 5.52 -7.20 6.31
C LEU A 209 4.71 -7.82 5.16
N PRO A 210 3.37 -7.96 5.23
CA PRO A 210 2.56 -8.45 4.11
C PRO A 210 2.79 -7.66 2.82
N ARG A 211 2.95 -6.34 2.89
CA ARG A 211 3.17 -5.49 1.70
C ARG A 211 4.49 -5.83 1.00
N GLY A 212 5.55 -6.02 1.78
CA GLY A 212 6.85 -6.44 1.25
C GLY A 212 6.80 -7.83 0.62
N LEU A 213 6.15 -8.78 1.29
CA LEU A 213 5.97 -10.14 0.78
C LEU A 213 5.16 -10.18 -0.53
N LEU A 214 4.09 -9.39 -0.62
CA LEU A 214 3.30 -9.26 -1.85
C LEU A 214 4.16 -8.73 -3.02
N SER A 215 4.90 -7.64 -2.81
CA SER A 215 5.80 -7.09 -3.84
C SER A 215 6.88 -8.08 -4.26
N ARG A 216 7.48 -8.80 -3.30
CA ARG A 216 8.48 -9.85 -3.60
C ARG A 216 7.89 -11.04 -4.33
N ALA A 217 6.67 -11.45 -3.98
CA ALA A 217 5.96 -12.52 -4.68
C ALA A 217 5.75 -12.18 -6.16
N TRP A 218 5.33 -10.95 -6.45
CA TRP A 218 5.14 -10.50 -7.84
C TRP A 218 6.47 -10.46 -8.60
N LEU A 219 7.54 -9.88 -8.01
CA LEU A 219 8.87 -9.89 -8.62
C LEU A 219 9.35 -11.31 -8.92
N ARG A 220 9.30 -12.21 -7.93
CA ARG A 220 9.72 -13.62 -8.06
C ARG A 220 8.93 -14.33 -9.15
N PHE A 221 7.62 -14.07 -9.22
CA PHE A 221 6.79 -14.63 -10.28
C PHE A 221 7.25 -14.17 -11.66
N CYS A 222 7.50 -12.87 -11.85
CA CYS A 222 8.04 -12.33 -13.11
C CYS A 222 9.42 -12.90 -13.47
N GLN A 223 10.21 -13.32 -12.50
CA GLN A 223 11.51 -13.99 -12.70
C GLN A 223 11.38 -15.52 -12.94
N GLY A 224 10.17 -16.08 -12.89
CA GLY A 224 9.93 -17.53 -13.01
C GLY A 224 10.14 -18.31 -11.71
N HIS A 225 10.42 -17.64 -10.59
CA HIS A 225 10.57 -18.23 -9.25
C HIS A 225 9.21 -18.51 -8.58
N THR A 226 8.35 -19.27 -9.25
CA THR A 226 6.95 -19.53 -8.88
C THR A 226 6.78 -20.14 -7.48
N GLN A 227 7.68 -21.03 -7.06
CA GLN A 227 7.65 -21.61 -5.72
C GLN A 227 7.93 -20.58 -4.63
N GLY A 228 8.92 -19.70 -4.85
CA GLY A 228 9.25 -18.60 -3.93
C GLY A 228 8.11 -17.58 -3.86
N ALA A 229 7.49 -17.26 -5.00
CA ALA A 229 6.31 -16.40 -5.03
C ALA A 229 5.14 -16.99 -4.22
N ARG A 230 4.87 -18.30 -4.37
CA ARG A 230 3.85 -18.99 -3.58
C ARG A 230 4.14 -18.92 -2.08
N ALA A 231 5.38 -19.20 -1.68
CA ALA A 231 5.79 -19.17 -0.28
C ALA A 231 5.59 -17.78 0.35
N ASP A 232 5.92 -16.71 -0.38
CA ASP A 232 5.69 -15.34 0.08
C ASP A 232 4.20 -15.03 0.27
N LEU A 233 3.33 -15.50 -0.63
CA LEU A 233 1.87 -15.33 -0.51
C LEU A 233 1.27 -16.15 0.64
N ASP A 234 1.79 -17.36 0.87
CA ASP A 234 1.35 -18.21 1.98
C ASP A 234 1.74 -17.60 3.33
N GLU A 235 2.95 -17.03 3.44
CA GLU A 235 3.39 -16.32 4.63
C GLU A 235 2.57 -15.04 4.85
N ALA A 236 2.35 -14.24 3.79
CA ALA A 236 1.54 -13.02 3.87
C ALA A 236 0.11 -13.34 4.36
N TRP A 237 -0.49 -14.44 3.87
CA TRP A 237 -1.79 -14.91 4.36
C TRP A 237 -1.75 -15.24 5.85
N GLN A 238 -0.78 -16.02 6.31
CA GLN A 238 -0.67 -16.42 7.71
C GLN A 238 -0.55 -15.21 8.66
N ILE A 239 0.24 -14.21 8.27
CA ILE A 239 0.40 -12.97 9.03
C ILE A 239 -0.93 -12.21 9.06
N ALA A 240 -1.56 -12.03 7.89
CA ALA A 240 -2.81 -11.28 7.76
C ALA A 240 -3.97 -11.94 8.53
N GLU A 241 -4.13 -13.25 8.41
CA GLU A 241 -5.18 -14.02 9.09
C GLU A 241 -5.01 -13.96 10.62
N ARG A 242 -3.80 -14.23 11.14
CA ARG A 242 -3.52 -14.17 12.58
C ARG A 242 -3.71 -12.77 13.15
N GLY A 243 -3.38 -11.73 12.38
CA GLY A 243 -3.55 -10.33 12.77
C GLY A 243 -4.94 -9.77 12.51
N SER A 244 -5.88 -10.54 11.96
CA SER A 244 -7.18 -10.05 11.49
C SER A 244 -7.07 -8.85 10.52
N MET A 245 -6.02 -8.82 9.70
CA MET A 245 -5.69 -7.74 8.78
C MET A 245 -6.44 -7.89 7.46
N ARG A 246 -7.73 -7.54 7.46
CA ARG A 246 -8.67 -7.88 6.40
C ARG A 246 -8.32 -7.30 5.03
N LEU A 247 -7.74 -6.10 4.99
CA LEU A 247 -7.29 -5.49 3.72
C LEU A 247 -6.14 -6.28 3.10
N HIS A 248 -5.20 -6.75 3.92
CA HIS A 248 -4.11 -7.61 3.47
C HIS A 248 -4.57 -9.00 3.04
N MET A 249 -5.59 -9.55 3.68
CA MET A 249 -6.22 -10.79 3.21
C MET A 249 -6.80 -10.61 1.80
N ALA A 250 -7.49 -9.49 1.53
CA ALA A 250 -8.00 -9.18 0.21
C ALA A 250 -6.87 -9.03 -0.83
N ASP A 251 -5.80 -8.30 -0.48
CA ASP A 251 -4.63 -8.16 -1.37
C ASP A 251 -3.99 -9.52 -1.68
N VAL A 252 -3.81 -10.40 -0.70
CA VAL A 252 -3.24 -11.75 -0.92
C VAL A 252 -4.08 -12.55 -1.90
N LEU A 253 -5.41 -12.57 -1.73
CA LEU A 253 -6.32 -13.29 -2.63
C LEU A 253 -6.25 -12.77 -4.07
N LEU A 254 -6.20 -11.44 -4.24
CA LEU A 254 -5.99 -10.82 -5.56
C LEU A 254 -4.66 -11.27 -6.17
N TYR A 255 -3.56 -11.25 -5.41
CA TYR A 255 -2.26 -11.68 -5.91
C TYR A 255 -2.23 -13.16 -6.30
N ARG A 256 -2.82 -14.04 -5.46
CA ARG A 256 -2.95 -15.47 -5.76
C ARG A 256 -3.67 -15.68 -7.08
N ALA A 257 -4.84 -15.07 -7.27
CA ALA A 257 -5.61 -15.20 -8.50
C ALA A 257 -4.86 -14.63 -9.71
N ARG A 258 -4.32 -13.40 -9.62
CA ARG A 258 -3.64 -12.75 -10.73
C ARG A 258 -2.40 -13.49 -11.18
N LEU A 259 -1.53 -13.90 -10.26
CA LEU A 259 -0.27 -14.56 -10.60
C LEU A 259 -0.48 -16.02 -10.99
N PHE A 260 -1.30 -16.78 -10.26
CA PHE A 260 -1.36 -18.23 -10.42
C PHE A 260 -2.55 -18.76 -11.25
N ARG A 261 -3.46 -17.92 -11.77
CA ARG A 261 -4.65 -18.38 -12.54
C ARG A 261 -4.35 -19.40 -13.65
N ALA A 262 -3.20 -19.25 -14.32
CA ALA A 262 -2.79 -20.11 -15.43
C ALA A 262 -2.04 -21.38 -14.98
N ILE A 263 -1.57 -21.44 -13.72
CA ILE A 263 -0.83 -22.58 -13.19
C ILE A 263 -1.80 -23.71 -12.82
N LYS A 264 -1.46 -24.93 -13.25
CA LYS A 264 -2.25 -26.15 -13.00
C LYS A 264 -1.39 -27.22 -12.30
N PRO A 265 -1.86 -27.81 -11.19
CA PRO A 265 -3.06 -27.44 -10.44
C PRO A 265 -2.91 -26.06 -9.78
N TYR A 266 -4.03 -25.37 -9.56
CA TYR A 266 -4.02 -24.11 -8.83
C TYR A 266 -3.71 -24.39 -7.34
N PRO A 267 -2.74 -23.69 -6.71
CA PRO A 267 -2.23 -24.09 -5.39
C PRO A 267 -3.25 -24.02 -4.24
N TRP A 268 -4.29 -23.21 -4.37
CA TRP A 268 -5.25 -22.89 -3.30
C TRP A 268 -6.69 -23.32 -3.63
N GLY A 269 -6.87 -24.31 -4.50
CA GLY A 269 -8.19 -24.78 -4.93
C GLY A 269 -8.60 -24.20 -6.28
N CYS A 270 -9.38 -23.11 -6.30
CA CYS A 270 -9.83 -22.46 -7.53
C CYS A 270 -9.58 -20.94 -7.50
N PRO A 271 -9.05 -20.33 -8.58
CA PRO A 271 -8.87 -18.88 -8.65
C PRO A 271 -10.20 -18.10 -8.57
N HIS A 272 -11.33 -18.70 -8.96
CA HIS A 272 -12.65 -18.05 -8.81
C HIS A 272 -13.04 -17.89 -7.34
N ASP A 273 -12.69 -18.85 -6.49
CA ASP A 273 -13.00 -18.80 -5.06
C ASP A 273 -12.18 -17.71 -4.38
N ASP A 274 -10.89 -17.59 -4.73
CA ASP A 274 -10.03 -16.51 -4.24
C ASP A 274 -10.56 -15.13 -4.66
N LEU A 275 -10.99 -14.95 -5.92
CA LEU A 275 -11.59 -13.68 -6.36
C LEU A 275 -12.92 -13.39 -5.68
N ALA A 276 -13.79 -14.40 -5.49
CA ALA A 276 -15.05 -14.23 -4.77
C ALA A 276 -14.82 -13.84 -3.30
N ALA A 277 -13.83 -14.45 -2.64
CA ALA A 277 -13.43 -14.10 -1.28
C ALA A 277 -12.82 -12.69 -1.20
N ALA A 278 -12.00 -12.30 -2.19
CA ALA A 278 -11.43 -10.96 -2.29
C ALA A 278 -12.54 -9.91 -2.45
N ARG A 279 -13.50 -10.14 -3.35
CA ARG A 279 -14.69 -9.31 -3.56
C ARG A 279 -15.45 -9.09 -2.26
N LYS A 280 -15.79 -10.17 -1.56
CA LYS A 280 -16.50 -10.10 -0.29
C LYS A 280 -15.75 -9.24 0.73
N LEU A 281 -14.45 -9.44 0.88
CA LEU A 281 -13.63 -8.63 1.79
C LEU A 281 -13.60 -7.16 1.37
N ILE A 282 -13.44 -6.86 0.08
CA ILE A 282 -13.40 -5.50 -0.45
C ILE A 282 -14.71 -4.77 -0.17
N GLU A 283 -15.85 -5.41 -0.46
CA GLU A 283 -17.18 -4.84 -0.27
C GLU A 283 -17.53 -4.67 1.21
N GLU A 284 -17.30 -5.68 2.04
CA GLU A 284 -17.55 -5.61 3.49
C GLU A 284 -16.69 -4.57 4.19
N CYS A 285 -15.43 -4.39 3.74
CA CYS A 285 -14.52 -3.43 4.35
C CYS A 285 -14.70 -2.02 3.79
N GLY A 286 -15.26 -1.87 2.59
CA GLY A 286 -15.24 -0.62 1.83
C GLY A 286 -13.88 -0.29 1.21
N TYR A 287 -13.09 -1.32 0.87
CA TYR A 287 -11.71 -1.20 0.34
C TYR A 287 -11.68 -0.84 -1.14
N TRP A 288 -12.34 0.26 -1.48
CA TRP A 288 -12.63 0.62 -2.87
C TRP A 288 -11.41 1.02 -3.68
N ARG A 289 -10.24 1.24 -3.05
CA ARG A 289 -8.95 1.36 -3.75
C ARG A 289 -8.70 0.19 -4.71
N ARG A 290 -9.07 -1.04 -4.31
CA ARG A 290 -8.83 -2.26 -5.10
C ARG A 290 -9.97 -2.63 -6.03
N LYS A 291 -11.02 -1.81 -6.11
CA LYS A 291 -12.22 -2.14 -6.88
C LYS A 291 -11.92 -2.41 -8.35
N GLU A 292 -11.31 -1.45 -9.04
CA GLU A 292 -11.04 -1.58 -10.48
C GLU A 292 -10.06 -2.73 -10.75
N GLU A 293 -9.09 -2.86 -9.87
CA GLU A 293 -8.10 -3.92 -9.87
C GLU A 293 -8.73 -5.34 -9.70
N LEU A 294 -9.78 -5.48 -8.89
CA LEU A 294 -10.58 -6.70 -8.77
C LEU A 294 -11.34 -6.98 -10.07
N GLU A 295 -11.98 -5.96 -10.64
CA GLU A 295 -12.73 -6.06 -11.90
C GLU A 295 -11.81 -6.50 -13.06
N ASP A 296 -10.59 -5.96 -13.15
CA ASP A 296 -9.58 -6.36 -14.13
C ASP A 296 -9.20 -7.85 -13.96
N ALA A 297 -9.05 -8.32 -12.71
CA ALA A 297 -8.69 -9.70 -12.41
C ALA A 297 -9.81 -10.70 -12.75
N GLU A 298 -11.06 -10.34 -12.46
CA GLU A 298 -12.22 -11.15 -12.82
C GLU A 298 -12.43 -11.21 -14.33
N ALA A 299 -12.26 -10.08 -15.04
CA ALA A 299 -12.32 -10.06 -16.49
C ALA A 299 -11.24 -10.98 -17.10
N ALA A 300 -10.02 -10.93 -16.57
CA ALA A 300 -8.93 -11.80 -17.01
C ALA A 300 -9.17 -13.30 -16.72
N LEU A 301 -9.98 -13.63 -15.71
CA LEU A 301 -10.35 -15.02 -15.40
C LEU A 301 -11.56 -15.50 -16.24
N GLY A 302 -12.51 -14.59 -16.53
CA GLY A 302 -13.70 -14.85 -17.34
C GLY A 302 -13.46 -14.90 -18.85
N ALA A 303 -12.29 -14.50 -19.34
CA ALA A 303 -11.91 -14.52 -20.76
C ALA A 303 -11.60 -15.93 -21.31
N THR A 304 -12.40 -16.94 -20.97
CA THR A 304 -12.50 -18.16 -21.77
C THR A 304 -13.72 -18.03 -22.68
N PRO A 305 -13.57 -17.92 -24.01
CA PRO A 305 -14.72 -17.88 -24.89
C PRO A 305 -15.58 -19.13 -24.71
N TRP A 306 -16.89 -18.95 -24.58
CA TRP A 306 -17.87 -20.03 -24.34
C TRP A 306 -17.85 -21.15 -25.41
N TRP A 307 -17.23 -20.91 -26.57
CA TRP A 307 -17.06 -21.90 -27.64
C TRP A 307 -15.86 -22.84 -27.47
N LEU A 308 -15.06 -22.71 -26.41
CA LEU A 308 -13.99 -23.66 -26.04
C LEU A 308 -14.41 -24.64 -24.93
N GLN A 309 -15.68 -24.62 -24.51
CA GLN A 309 -16.23 -25.49 -23.45
C GLN A 309 -17.18 -26.60 -23.97
N ARG A 310 -17.11 -26.99 -25.24
CA ARG A 310 -17.82 -28.16 -25.79
C ARG A 310 -16.96 -28.97 -26.74
#